data_AF-A0AAY5L8I9-F1
#
_entry.id   AF-A0AAY5L8I9-F1
#
_cell.length_a   1.000
_cell.length_b   1.000
_cell.length_c   1.000
_cell.angle_alpha   90.00
_cell.angle_beta   90.00
_cell.angle_gamma   90.00
#
_symmetry.space_group_name_H-M   'P 1'
#
loop_
_entity.id
_entity.type
_entity.pdbx_description
1 polymer ?
#
loop_
_entity_poly.entity_id
_entity_poly.type
_entity_poly.pdbx_seq_one_letter_code
_entity_poly.pdbx_strand_id
1 'polypeptide(L)'
;MKTILASASLCFGILFMCVSFSTTGSSQIQVVGQTGPVVAKEGDDIILPCSLVPKGSVEDTIVEWTRSDLNTNKKVHLYKDGKDTVGDQIPGYMTRTSLFKEEMKTGNISLKLSGVKLSDTGNYTCRLPKENSQGTETTIRLIVDATTFLNIFRNDLIWNVTKVMPIVNGLLETGLIQKKVKSMISTAGTHQDQMRQLFQALDEGDVEMKSAFYSLLCKHEPDLTGKLEGAELFQLFLFGGGGCAPQGQGCRPPQQ
;
A
#
# COMPACT_ATOMS: atom_id res chain seq x y z
N MET A 1 -57.28 30.32 55.07
CA MET A 1 -55.96 29.92 55.62
C MET A 1 -55.53 28.64 54.93
N LYS A 2 -54.24 28.57 54.57
CA LYS A 2 -53.35 27.42 54.24
C LYS A 2 -54.02 26.03 54.21
N THR A 3 -53.77 25.18 53.21
CA THR A 3 -52.45 24.57 52.99
C THR A 3 -52.25 24.01 51.57
N ILE A 4 -51.10 24.35 51.03
CA ILE A 4 -50.37 23.71 49.93
C ILE A 4 -50.12 22.24 50.28
N LEU A 5 -50.28 21.30 49.35
CA LEU A 5 -49.52 20.03 49.28
C LEU A 5 -49.97 19.19 48.06
N ALA A 6 -49.44 19.52 46.88
CA ALA A 6 -49.39 18.58 45.75
C ALA A 6 -48.36 19.03 44.69
N SER A 7 -47.13 19.34 45.09
CA SER A 7 -46.05 19.64 44.13
C SER A 7 -44.76 18.84 44.34
N ALA A 8 -44.68 18.03 45.40
CA ALA A 8 -43.47 17.25 45.69
C ALA A 8 -43.40 15.88 44.98
N SER A 9 -44.54 15.32 44.54
CA SER A 9 -44.57 13.96 43.97
C SER A 9 -44.19 13.91 42.48
N LEU A 10 -44.47 14.97 41.72
CA LEU A 10 -44.19 15.02 40.28
C LEU A 10 -42.71 15.36 39.97
N CYS A 11 -41.99 16.04 40.86
CA CYS A 11 -40.56 16.32 40.65
C CYS A 11 -39.66 15.10 40.91
N PHE A 12 -40.04 14.21 41.84
CA PHE A 12 -39.24 13.02 42.14
C PHE A 12 -39.28 11.98 41.00
N GLY A 13 -40.42 11.84 40.32
CA GLY A 13 -40.54 10.93 39.17
C GLY A 13 -39.82 11.44 37.90
N ILE A 14 -39.79 12.76 37.69
CA ILE A 14 -39.11 13.38 36.54
C ILE A 14 -37.58 13.34 36.71
N LEU A 15 -37.08 13.56 37.94
CA LEU A 15 -35.64 13.47 38.22
C LEU A 15 -35.10 12.04 38.07
N PHE A 16 -35.91 11.01 38.38
CA PHE A 16 -35.52 9.60 38.26
C PHE A 16 -35.51 9.09 36.81
N MET A 17 -36.32 9.67 35.91
CA MET A 17 -36.27 9.37 34.47
C MET A 17 -35.08 10.00 33.74
N CYS A 18 -34.44 11.03 34.31
CA CYS A 18 -33.20 11.60 33.75
C CYS A 18 -31.93 10.82 34.14
N VAL A 19 -32.01 9.86 35.07
CA VAL A 19 -30.83 9.13 35.59
C VAL A 19 -30.53 7.82 34.83
N SER A 20 -31.35 7.44 33.85
CA SER A 20 -31.20 6.15 33.15
C SER A 20 -31.27 6.26 31.63
N PHE A 21 -30.63 7.28 31.06
CA PHE A 21 -30.17 7.23 29.67
C PHE A 21 -28.74 7.73 29.57
N SER A 22 -27.88 7.21 30.46
CA SER A 22 -26.47 7.04 30.10
C SER A 22 -26.48 6.04 28.95
N THR A 23 -26.54 6.53 27.71
CA THR A 23 -26.01 5.73 26.61
C THR A 23 -24.56 5.48 26.99
N THR A 24 -24.27 4.29 27.51
CA THR A 24 -22.91 3.76 27.46
C THR A 24 -22.61 3.67 25.98
N GLY A 25 -22.09 4.77 25.43
CA GLY A 25 -21.60 4.83 24.07
C GLY A 25 -20.50 3.80 24.01
N SER A 26 -20.83 2.60 23.52
CA SER A 26 -19.84 1.62 23.14
C SER A 26 -19.07 2.27 21.99
N SER A 27 -17.93 2.89 22.31
CA SER A 27 -17.04 3.44 21.30
C SER A 27 -16.57 2.28 20.44
N GLN A 28 -17.16 2.15 19.25
CA GLN A 28 -16.81 1.08 18.33
C GLN A 28 -15.32 1.22 17.97
N ILE A 29 -14.56 0.13 18.15
CA ILE A 29 -13.15 0.08 17.77
C ILE A 29 -13.05 0.23 16.25
N GLN A 30 -12.23 1.19 15.82
CA GLN A 30 -11.90 1.42 14.43
C GLN A 30 -10.39 1.39 14.24
N VAL A 31 -9.97 0.93 13.07
CA VAL A 31 -8.58 1.04 12.62
C VAL A 31 -8.47 2.23 11.67
N VAL A 32 -7.50 3.09 11.94
CA VAL A 32 -7.20 4.28 11.14
C VAL A 32 -5.78 4.21 10.63
N GLY A 33 -5.61 4.60 9.38
CA GLY A 33 -4.31 4.78 8.73
C GLY A 33 -4.14 6.23 8.29
N GLN A 34 -3.00 6.52 7.68
CA GLN A 34 -2.81 7.81 7.04
C GLN A 34 -3.74 7.97 5.81
N THR A 35 -4.19 9.20 5.55
CA THR A 35 -5.07 9.51 4.42
C THR A 35 -4.32 9.65 3.10
N GLY A 36 -3.09 10.19 3.14
CA GLY A 36 -2.24 10.37 1.95
C GLY A 36 -1.40 9.13 1.63
N PRO A 37 -0.71 9.10 0.47
CA PRO A 37 0.24 8.03 0.16
C PRO A 37 1.51 8.14 1.00
N VAL A 38 2.11 6.99 1.35
CA VAL A 38 3.51 6.92 1.78
C VAL A 38 4.37 6.94 0.52
N VAL A 39 5.33 7.86 0.44
CA VAL A 39 6.28 7.93 -0.67
C VAL A 39 7.65 7.49 -0.17
N ALA A 40 8.29 6.58 -0.89
CA ALA A 40 9.58 5.99 -0.54
C ALA A 40 10.51 5.88 -1.75
N LYS A 41 11.82 5.81 -1.51
CA LYS A 41 12.79 5.43 -2.53
C LYS A 41 13.10 3.94 -2.41
N GLU A 42 13.49 3.32 -3.52
CA GLU A 42 13.94 1.94 -3.49
C GLU A 42 15.12 1.77 -2.51
N GLY A 43 15.06 0.70 -1.71
CA GLY A 43 16.01 0.40 -0.63
C GLY A 43 15.67 1.00 0.72
N ASP A 44 14.72 1.94 0.82
CA ASP A 44 14.32 2.54 2.10
C ASP A 44 13.67 1.52 3.05
N ASP A 45 13.85 1.76 4.35
CA ASP A 45 13.05 1.15 5.41
C ASP A 45 11.91 2.12 5.77
N ILE A 46 10.66 1.67 5.65
CA ILE A 46 9.48 2.52 5.86
C ILE A 46 8.54 1.99 6.92
N ILE A 47 7.61 2.83 7.33
CA ILE A 47 6.48 2.48 8.20
C ILE A 47 5.19 2.80 7.46
N LEU A 48 4.29 1.82 7.36
CA LEU A 48 2.90 2.04 6.95
C LEU A 48 2.07 2.23 8.23
N PRO A 49 1.63 3.46 8.55
CA PRO A 49 1.04 3.74 9.84
C PRO A 49 -0.40 3.23 9.93
N CYS A 50 -0.68 2.45 10.96
CA CYS A 50 -2.01 1.89 11.24
C CYS A 50 -2.22 1.79 12.75
N SER A 51 -3.34 2.30 13.25
CA SER A 51 -3.59 2.39 14.69
C SER A 51 -5.07 2.32 15.05
N LEU A 52 -5.37 1.99 16.30
CA LEU A 52 -6.74 1.91 16.80
C LEU A 52 -7.26 3.25 17.33
N VAL A 53 -8.54 3.50 17.06
CA VAL A 53 -9.33 4.57 17.66
C VAL A 53 -10.63 3.98 18.23
N PRO A 54 -10.90 4.12 19.55
CA PRO A 54 -9.98 4.63 20.57
C PRO A 54 -8.76 3.70 20.77
N LYS A 55 -7.70 4.22 21.38
CA LYS A 55 -6.50 3.43 21.71
C LYS A 55 -6.85 2.30 22.68
N GLY A 56 -6.27 1.13 22.48
CA GLY A 56 -6.45 -0.05 23.32
C GLY A 56 -5.47 -1.16 22.94
N SER A 57 -5.25 -2.12 23.84
CA SER A 57 -4.32 -3.22 23.57
C SER A 57 -4.86 -4.17 22.49
N VAL A 58 -3.96 -4.62 21.62
CA VAL A 58 -4.22 -5.57 20.53
C VAL A 58 -3.23 -6.74 20.51
N GLU A 59 -2.45 -6.91 21.59
CA GLU A 59 -1.43 -7.96 21.71
C GLU A 59 -2.00 -9.38 21.57
N ASP A 60 -3.23 -9.59 22.05
CA ASP A 60 -3.93 -10.87 22.00
C ASP A 60 -4.90 -10.97 20.81
N THR A 61 -4.82 -10.04 19.86
CA THR A 61 -5.68 -10.02 18.67
C THR A 61 -4.91 -10.42 17.41
N ILE A 62 -5.64 -10.90 16.41
CA ILE A 62 -5.07 -11.15 15.09
C ILE A 62 -4.90 -9.81 14.38
N VAL A 63 -3.75 -9.59 13.76
CA VAL A 63 -3.50 -8.43 12.89
C VAL A 63 -3.07 -8.95 11.52
N GLU A 64 -3.80 -8.55 10.49
CA GLU A 64 -3.49 -8.89 9.11
C GLU A 64 -3.06 -7.65 8.33
N TRP A 65 -1.97 -7.79 7.59
CA TRP A 65 -1.62 -6.90 6.49
C TRP A 65 -1.74 -7.65 5.18
N THR A 66 -2.51 -7.12 4.25
CA THR A 66 -2.71 -7.68 2.91
C THR A 66 -2.42 -6.63 1.85
N ARG A 67 -2.28 -7.07 0.60
CA ARG A 67 -2.34 -6.18 -0.56
C ARG A 67 -3.63 -6.41 -1.31
N SER A 68 -4.52 -5.43 -1.28
CA SER A 68 -5.84 -5.52 -1.91
C SER A 68 -5.76 -5.40 -3.44
N ASP A 69 -4.65 -4.88 -3.96
CA ASP A 69 -4.37 -4.79 -5.39
C ASP A 69 -3.80 -6.10 -5.98
N LEU A 70 -3.39 -7.05 -5.12
CA LEU A 70 -2.94 -8.37 -5.55
C LEU A 70 -4.10 -9.37 -5.46
N ASN A 71 -4.31 -10.15 -6.52
CA ASN A 71 -5.28 -11.25 -6.55
C ASN A 71 -4.76 -12.47 -5.78
N THR A 72 -4.48 -12.33 -4.48
CA THR A 72 -3.99 -13.41 -3.62
C THR A 72 -4.61 -13.36 -2.23
N ASN A 73 -4.79 -14.53 -1.62
CA ASN A 73 -5.21 -14.66 -0.23
C ASN A 73 -4.03 -14.61 0.77
N LYS A 74 -2.79 -14.64 0.27
CA LYS A 74 -1.57 -14.56 1.08
C LYS A 74 -1.42 -13.19 1.72
N LYS A 75 -0.81 -13.15 2.90
CA LYS A 75 -0.63 -11.93 3.69
C LYS A 75 0.71 -11.28 3.38
N VAL A 76 0.78 -9.96 3.46
CA VAL A 76 2.06 -9.25 3.58
C VAL A 76 2.67 -9.54 4.93
N HIS A 77 1.85 -9.49 5.98
CA HIS A 77 2.24 -9.83 7.34
C HIS A 77 1.04 -10.38 8.11
N LEU A 78 1.29 -11.33 9.01
CA LEU A 78 0.29 -11.92 9.87
C LEU A 78 0.85 -12.01 11.28
N TYR A 79 0.15 -11.38 12.23
CA TYR A 79 0.40 -11.54 13.65
C TYR A 79 -0.80 -12.27 14.26
N LYS A 80 -0.51 -13.37 14.96
CA LYS A 80 -1.52 -14.26 15.56
C LYS A 80 -0.88 -15.03 16.71
N ASP A 81 -1.68 -15.32 17.74
CA ASP A 81 -1.24 -16.10 18.92
C ASP A 81 0.03 -15.52 19.58
N GLY A 82 0.12 -14.18 19.66
CA GLY A 82 1.24 -13.48 20.29
C GLY A 82 2.52 -13.37 19.45
N LYS A 83 2.50 -13.77 18.17
CA LYS A 83 3.72 -13.85 17.35
C LYS A 83 3.48 -13.58 15.87
N ASP A 84 4.56 -13.20 15.19
CA ASP A 84 4.59 -13.07 13.74
C ASP A 84 4.57 -14.47 13.10
N THR A 85 3.68 -14.69 12.13
CA THR A 85 3.47 -15.97 11.46
C THR A 85 3.94 -15.89 10.01
N VAL A 86 4.82 -16.82 9.62
CA VAL A 86 5.48 -16.81 8.30
C VAL A 86 4.75 -17.67 7.26
N GLY A 87 4.02 -18.71 7.68
CA GLY A 87 3.47 -19.74 6.77
C GLY A 87 2.55 -19.21 5.65
N ASP A 88 1.78 -18.16 5.95
CA ASP A 88 0.81 -17.57 5.01
C ASP A 88 1.31 -16.26 4.36
N GLN A 89 2.61 -15.95 4.49
CA GLN A 89 3.19 -14.74 3.92
C GLN A 89 3.50 -14.87 2.42
N ILE A 90 3.33 -13.76 1.69
CA ILE A 90 3.83 -13.61 0.33
C ILE A 90 5.38 -13.72 0.39
N PRO A 91 6.03 -14.59 -0.40
CA PRO A 91 7.46 -14.84 -0.29
C PRO A 91 8.37 -13.60 -0.35
N GLY A 92 7.99 -12.59 -1.15
CA GLY A 92 8.75 -11.34 -1.29
C GLY A 92 8.74 -10.42 -0.05
N TYR A 93 7.89 -10.71 0.94
CA TYR A 93 7.76 -9.93 2.19
C TYR A 93 8.27 -10.69 3.42
N MET A 94 8.59 -11.98 3.27
CA MET A 94 9.25 -12.76 4.32
C MET A 94 10.53 -12.04 4.73
N THR A 95 10.79 -11.99 6.04
CA THR A 95 11.94 -11.31 6.70
C THR A 95 12.06 -9.80 6.49
N ARG A 96 11.23 -9.18 5.65
CA ARG A 96 11.21 -7.73 5.39
C ARG A 96 10.15 -6.99 6.18
N THR A 97 9.26 -7.70 6.87
CA THR A 97 8.11 -7.12 7.57
C THR A 97 8.11 -7.40 9.06
N SER A 98 7.70 -6.43 9.87
CA SER A 98 7.51 -6.59 11.32
C SER A 98 6.51 -5.58 11.90
N LEU A 99 5.92 -5.91 13.04
CA LEU A 99 5.11 -5.00 13.85
C LEU A 99 5.90 -4.48 15.06
N PHE A 100 5.46 -3.34 15.60
CA PHE A 100 6.01 -2.74 16.82
C PHE A 100 5.37 -3.35 18.07
N LYS A 101 5.84 -4.54 18.47
CA LYS A 101 5.23 -5.38 19.53
C LYS A 101 4.99 -4.61 20.85
N GLU A 102 5.94 -3.80 21.30
CA GLU A 102 5.79 -3.02 22.53
C GLU A 102 4.70 -1.93 22.44
N GLU A 103 4.39 -1.45 21.23
CA GLU A 103 3.40 -0.40 21.00
C GLU A 103 1.99 -0.95 20.76
N MET A 104 1.85 -2.26 20.55
CA MET A 104 0.55 -2.95 20.42
C MET A 104 -0.30 -2.83 21.68
N LYS A 105 0.32 -2.67 22.87
CA LYS A 105 -0.34 -2.34 24.15
C LYS A 105 -1.21 -1.08 24.07
N THR A 106 -0.84 -0.16 23.16
CA THR A 106 -1.49 1.13 22.97
C THR A 106 -2.27 1.23 21.64
N GLY A 107 -2.39 0.11 20.92
CA GLY A 107 -3.16 0.03 19.69
C GLY A 107 -2.38 0.42 18.44
N ASN A 108 -1.05 0.45 18.48
CA ASN A 108 -0.24 0.62 17.28
C ASN A 108 -0.05 -0.74 16.58
N ILE A 109 -0.46 -0.82 15.32
CA ILE A 109 -0.35 -2.01 14.45
C ILE A 109 0.32 -1.65 13.12
N SER A 110 1.12 -0.58 13.13
CA SER A 110 1.87 -0.11 11.97
C SER A 110 2.85 -1.18 11.50
N LEU A 111 2.97 -1.29 10.18
CA LEU A 111 3.89 -2.24 9.55
C LEU A 111 5.21 -1.56 9.25
N LYS A 112 6.30 -2.09 9.80
CA LYS A 112 7.63 -1.80 9.26
C LYS A 112 7.87 -2.68 8.03
N LEU A 113 8.24 -2.07 6.91
CA LEU A 113 8.67 -2.75 5.69
C LEU A 113 10.10 -2.30 5.34
N SER A 114 11.03 -3.25 5.33
CA SER A 114 12.46 -3.00 5.10
C SER A 114 12.89 -3.26 3.66
N GLY A 115 13.84 -2.44 3.20
CA GLY A 115 14.43 -2.51 1.86
C GLY A 115 13.38 -2.53 0.76
N VAL A 116 12.52 -1.50 0.69
CA VAL A 116 11.40 -1.43 -0.28
C VAL A 116 11.90 -1.60 -1.71
N LYS A 117 11.12 -2.27 -2.54
CA LYS A 117 11.38 -2.50 -3.97
C LYS A 117 10.37 -1.72 -4.80
N LEU A 118 10.67 -1.41 -6.06
CA LEU A 118 9.70 -0.73 -6.93
C LEU A 118 8.36 -1.47 -7.04
N SER A 119 8.39 -2.82 -7.06
CA SER A 119 7.22 -3.70 -7.08
C SER A 119 6.39 -3.70 -5.79
N ASP A 120 6.88 -3.09 -4.71
CA ASP A 120 6.12 -2.91 -3.48
C ASP A 120 5.09 -1.77 -3.58
N THR A 121 5.14 -0.92 -4.61
CA THR A 121 4.09 0.09 -4.88
C THR A 121 2.73 -0.59 -4.96
N GLY A 122 1.74 -0.08 -4.22
CA GLY A 122 0.41 -0.69 -4.17
C GLY A 122 -0.45 -0.25 -2.99
N ASN A 123 -1.57 -0.96 -2.79
CA ASN A 123 -2.55 -0.68 -1.74
C ASN A 123 -2.46 -1.74 -0.65
N TYR A 124 -2.03 -1.31 0.53
CA TYR A 124 -1.87 -2.15 1.70
C TYR A 124 -3.07 -1.99 2.61
N THR A 125 -3.71 -3.10 2.95
CA THR A 125 -4.86 -3.11 3.85
C THR A 125 -4.43 -3.68 5.19
N CYS A 126 -4.62 -2.88 6.24
CA CYS A 126 -4.39 -3.24 7.63
C CYS A 126 -5.74 -3.59 8.25
N ARG A 127 -5.87 -4.80 8.81
CA ARG A 127 -7.16 -5.36 9.25
C ARG A 127 -7.06 -6.04 10.61
N LEU A 128 -8.03 -5.75 11.45
CA LEU A 128 -8.37 -6.51 12.66
C LEU A 128 -9.63 -7.34 12.37
N PRO A 129 -9.49 -8.66 12.10
CA PRO A 129 -10.64 -9.52 11.91
C PRO A 129 -11.45 -9.67 13.20
N LYS A 130 -12.75 -9.87 13.06
CA LYS A 130 -13.67 -10.12 14.17
C LYS A 130 -14.38 -11.44 13.93
N GLU A 131 -14.55 -12.24 14.97
CA GLU A 131 -15.26 -13.51 14.88
C GLU A 131 -16.74 -13.23 14.52
N ASN A 132 -17.25 -13.92 13.51
CA ASN A 132 -18.66 -13.89 13.08
C ASN A 132 -19.19 -12.51 12.59
N SER A 133 -18.31 -11.57 12.27
CA SER A 133 -18.69 -10.27 11.67
C SER A 133 -17.55 -9.66 10.86
N GLN A 134 -17.84 -8.61 10.11
CA GLN A 134 -16.80 -7.90 9.38
C GLN A 134 -15.86 -7.19 10.37
N GLY A 135 -14.56 -7.43 10.23
CA GLY A 135 -13.52 -6.76 11.00
C GLY A 135 -13.44 -5.27 10.68
N THR A 136 -12.56 -4.55 11.38
CA THR A 136 -12.24 -3.16 11.04
C THR A 136 -10.93 -3.13 10.23
N GLU A 137 -10.89 -2.28 9.21
CA GLU A 137 -9.75 -2.18 8.32
C GLU A 137 -9.59 -0.77 7.75
N THR A 138 -8.38 -0.48 7.29
CA THR A 138 -8.05 0.74 6.55
C THR A 138 -7.06 0.40 5.45
N THR A 139 -7.03 1.20 4.38
CA THR A 139 -6.13 1.01 3.25
C THR A 139 -5.17 2.19 3.14
N ILE A 140 -3.89 1.88 3.00
CA ILE A 140 -2.79 2.83 2.86
C ILE A 140 -2.11 2.56 1.53
N ARG A 141 -1.91 3.63 0.75
CA ARG A 141 -1.21 3.53 -0.53
C ARG A 141 0.28 3.78 -0.34
N LEU A 142 1.11 2.88 -0.85
CA LEU A 142 2.56 3.05 -0.94
C LEU A 142 2.93 3.37 -2.39
N ILE A 143 3.76 4.39 -2.58
CA ILE A 143 4.36 4.77 -3.86
C ILE A 143 5.87 4.72 -3.71
N VAL A 144 6.51 3.84 -4.48
CA VAL A 144 7.97 3.77 -4.56
C VAL A 144 8.43 4.52 -5.81
N ASP A 145 9.38 5.43 -5.64
CA ASP A 145 9.87 6.33 -6.68
C ASP A 145 10.72 5.58 -7.72
N ALA A 146 10.18 5.47 -8.94
CA ALA A 146 10.84 4.82 -10.07
C ALA A 146 11.76 5.75 -10.88
N THR A 147 11.96 7.01 -10.47
CA THR A 147 12.71 8.01 -11.24
C THR A 147 14.11 7.52 -11.61
N THR A 148 14.84 6.93 -10.67
CA THR A 148 16.22 6.44 -10.91
C THR A 148 16.24 5.32 -11.95
N PHE A 149 15.38 4.31 -11.80
CA PHE A 149 15.24 3.20 -12.74
C PHE A 149 14.94 3.69 -14.17
N LEU A 150 13.97 4.60 -14.31
CA LEU A 150 13.56 5.14 -15.61
C LEU A 150 14.67 5.94 -16.29
N ASN A 151 15.51 6.63 -15.49
CA ASN A 151 16.64 7.38 -16.03
C ASN A 151 17.78 6.46 -16.47
N ILE A 152 18.11 5.44 -15.67
CA ILE A 152 19.15 4.47 -16.00
C ILE A 152 18.79 3.69 -17.27
N PHE A 153 17.57 3.18 -17.35
CA PHE A 153 17.15 2.29 -18.44
C PHE A 153 16.40 2.99 -19.58
N ARG A 154 16.44 4.33 -19.64
CA ARG A 154 15.71 5.11 -20.64
C ARG A 154 15.89 4.59 -22.06
N ASN A 155 17.14 4.36 -22.46
CA ASN A 155 17.45 3.91 -23.82
C ASN A 155 16.93 2.50 -24.09
N ASP A 156 17.14 1.57 -23.15
CA ASP A 156 16.62 0.21 -23.25
C ASP A 156 15.09 0.18 -23.35
N LEU A 157 14.40 1.02 -22.56
CA LEU A 157 12.95 1.13 -22.57
C LEU A 157 12.44 1.71 -23.90
N ILE A 158 13.08 2.76 -24.42
CA ILE A 158 12.70 3.35 -25.72
C ILE A 158 12.81 2.32 -26.85
N TRP A 159 13.86 1.51 -26.86
CA TRP A 159 14.10 0.56 -27.95
C TRP A 159 13.30 -0.74 -27.84
N ASN A 160 13.10 -1.24 -26.62
CA ASN A 160 12.60 -2.59 -26.41
C ASN A 160 11.12 -2.66 -25.97
N VAL A 161 10.49 -1.55 -25.55
CA VAL A 161 9.06 -1.56 -25.26
C VAL A 161 8.27 -1.65 -26.56
N THR A 162 7.38 -2.62 -26.65
CA THR A 162 6.56 -2.89 -27.83
C THR A 162 5.09 -2.57 -27.57
N LYS A 163 4.60 -2.78 -26.35
CA LYS A 163 3.21 -2.54 -25.93
C LYS A 163 3.03 -1.15 -25.34
N VAL A 164 3.38 -0.11 -26.11
CA VAL A 164 3.30 1.29 -25.65
C VAL A 164 1.85 1.72 -25.39
N MET A 165 0.93 1.42 -26.31
CA MET A 165 -0.46 1.91 -26.20
C MET A 165 -1.24 1.36 -24.99
N PRO A 166 -1.12 0.07 -24.61
CA PRO A 166 -1.68 -0.41 -23.34
C PRO A 166 -1.19 0.37 -22.11
N ILE A 167 0.11 0.69 -22.06
CA ILE A 167 0.70 1.50 -20.97
C ILE A 167 0.10 2.92 -20.99
N VAL A 168 0.06 3.57 -22.15
CA VAL A 168 -0.53 4.91 -22.32
C VAL A 168 -2.01 4.92 -21.91
N ASN A 169 -2.77 3.88 -22.27
CA ASN A 169 -4.17 3.75 -21.88
C ASN A 169 -4.33 3.65 -20.35
N GLY A 170 -3.50 2.84 -19.68
CA GLY A 170 -3.53 2.74 -18.22
C GLY A 170 -3.20 4.06 -17.51
N LEU A 171 -2.23 4.82 -18.04
CA LEU A 171 -1.92 6.16 -17.52
C LEU A 171 -3.07 7.16 -17.75
N LEU A 172 -3.82 7.02 -18.84
CA LEU A 172 -4.98 7.86 -19.11
C LEU A 172 -6.16 7.51 -18.21
N GLU A 173 -6.42 6.22 -18.00
CA GLU A 173 -7.51 5.72 -17.14
C GLU A 173 -7.33 6.17 -15.68
N THR A 174 -6.08 6.26 -15.22
CA THR A 174 -5.72 6.78 -13.90
C THR A 174 -5.71 8.31 -13.82
N GLY A 175 -5.90 9.00 -14.95
CA GLY A 175 -5.91 10.47 -15.01
C GLY A 175 -4.53 11.11 -14.93
N LEU A 176 -3.45 10.31 -14.96
CA LEU A 176 -2.07 10.80 -14.88
C LEU A 176 -1.62 11.48 -16.18
N ILE A 177 -2.15 11.04 -17.33
CA ILE A 177 -1.94 11.74 -18.61
C ILE A 177 -3.25 12.24 -19.20
N GLN A 178 -3.16 13.30 -19.99
CA GLN A 178 -4.31 13.89 -20.68
C GLN A 178 -4.58 13.20 -22.02
N LYS A 179 -5.83 13.26 -22.50
CA LYS A 179 -6.23 12.75 -23.82
C LYS A 179 -5.39 13.32 -24.98
N LYS A 180 -4.96 14.59 -24.87
CA LYS A 180 -4.08 15.23 -25.87
C LYS A 180 -2.73 14.51 -25.99
N VAL A 181 -2.15 14.11 -24.87
CA VAL A 181 -0.87 13.39 -24.81
C VAL A 181 -1.02 12.01 -25.46
N LYS A 182 -2.08 11.28 -25.11
CA LYS A 182 -2.42 10.02 -25.78
C LYS A 182 -2.55 10.19 -27.30
N SER A 183 -3.21 11.27 -27.75
CA SER A 183 -3.38 11.54 -29.19
C SER A 183 -2.03 11.74 -29.87
N MET A 184 -1.16 12.60 -29.33
CA MET A 184 0.18 12.84 -29.88
C MET A 184 1.00 11.55 -29.98
N ILE A 185 0.99 10.76 -28.91
CA ILE A 185 1.67 9.46 -28.87
C ILE A 185 1.08 8.53 -29.94
N SER A 186 -0.25 8.39 -30.03
CA SER A 186 -0.89 7.47 -30.98
C SER A 186 -0.61 7.79 -32.46
N THR A 187 -0.30 9.05 -32.77
CA THR A 187 0.06 9.50 -34.14
C THR A 187 1.54 9.30 -34.49
N ALA A 188 2.38 8.92 -33.52
CA ALA A 188 3.80 8.69 -33.77
C ALA A 188 4.02 7.44 -34.64
N GLY A 189 5.01 7.51 -35.54
CA GLY A 189 5.19 6.51 -36.60
C GLY A 189 5.71 5.14 -36.14
N THR A 190 6.50 5.10 -35.07
CA THR A 190 7.11 3.86 -34.55
C THR A 190 6.87 3.73 -33.04
N HIS A 191 6.95 2.51 -32.51
CA HIS A 191 6.86 2.28 -31.05
C HIS A 191 7.98 3.02 -30.29
N GLN A 192 9.16 3.20 -30.89
CA GLN A 192 10.23 4.02 -30.34
C GLN A 192 9.85 5.50 -30.28
N ASP A 193 9.21 6.04 -31.33
CA ASP A 193 8.74 7.44 -31.33
C ASP A 193 7.60 7.66 -30.35
N GLN A 194 6.68 6.69 -30.24
CA GLN A 194 5.65 6.67 -29.20
C GLN A 194 6.28 6.74 -27.82
N MET A 195 7.31 5.93 -27.58
CA MET A 195 8.00 5.86 -26.31
C MET A 195 8.81 7.13 -26.01
N ARG A 196 9.45 7.74 -27.01
CA ARG A 196 10.13 9.05 -26.86
C ARG A 196 9.15 10.14 -26.44
N GLN A 197 7.98 10.20 -27.07
CA GLN A 197 6.94 11.16 -26.69
C GLN A 197 6.39 10.86 -25.28
N LEU A 198 6.22 9.58 -24.93
CA LEU A 198 5.82 9.21 -23.58
C LEU A 198 6.87 9.65 -22.55
N PHE A 199 8.16 9.47 -22.83
CA PHE A 199 9.24 9.92 -21.94
C PHE A 199 9.27 11.44 -21.76
N GLN A 200 8.94 12.25 -22.77
CA GLN A 200 8.79 13.70 -22.60
C GLN A 200 7.72 14.02 -21.55
N ALA A 201 6.59 13.32 -21.57
CA ALA A 201 5.56 13.48 -20.54
C ALA A 201 6.01 12.96 -19.17
N LEU A 202 6.75 11.85 -19.12
CA LEU A 202 7.29 11.30 -17.87
C LEU A 202 8.34 12.21 -17.24
N ASP A 203 9.15 12.92 -18.04
CA ASP A 203 10.17 13.84 -17.54
C ASP A 203 9.56 15.02 -16.79
N GLU A 204 8.43 15.52 -17.28
CA GLU A 204 7.61 16.56 -16.62
C GLU A 204 6.72 16.00 -15.50
N GLY A 205 6.56 14.68 -15.44
CA GLY A 205 5.70 13.98 -14.50
C GLY A 205 6.28 13.88 -13.08
N ASP A 206 5.38 13.78 -12.11
CA ASP A 206 5.72 13.55 -10.71
C ASP A 206 6.06 12.08 -10.41
N VAL A 207 6.32 11.80 -9.14
CA VAL A 207 6.67 10.46 -8.64
C VAL A 207 5.53 9.47 -8.88
N GLU A 208 4.27 9.89 -8.74
CA GLU A 208 3.12 9.01 -8.96
C GLU A 208 3.02 8.58 -10.41
N MET A 209 3.20 9.52 -11.36
CA MET A 209 3.21 9.19 -12.78
C MET A 209 4.29 8.19 -13.15
N LYS A 210 5.52 8.40 -12.66
CA LYS A 210 6.67 7.53 -12.93
C LYS A 210 6.49 6.14 -12.33
N SER A 211 6.00 6.07 -11.09
CA SER A 211 5.70 4.82 -10.39
C SER A 211 4.56 4.03 -11.07
N ALA A 212 3.51 4.73 -11.52
CA ALA A 212 2.41 4.13 -12.27
C ALA A 212 2.86 3.62 -13.64
N PHE A 213 3.70 4.39 -14.35
CA PHE A 213 4.30 3.94 -15.61
C PHE A 213 5.11 2.65 -15.41
N TYR A 214 5.96 2.60 -14.38
CA TYR A 214 6.72 1.38 -14.06
C TYR A 214 5.78 0.19 -13.73
N SER A 215 4.71 0.42 -12.96
CA SER A 215 3.73 -0.62 -12.65
C SER A 215 3.04 -1.19 -13.91
N LEU A 216 2.70 -0.31 -14.86
CA LEU A 216 2.13 -0.69 -16.15
C LEU A 216 3.15 -1.40 -17.05
N LEU A 217 4.42 -1.00 -16.97
CA LEU A 217 5.52 -1.67 -17.65
C LEU A 217 5.68 -3.10 -17.12
N CYS A 218 5.66 -3.34 -15.80
CA CYS A 218 5.67 -4.69 -15.23
C CYS A 218 4.47 -5.54 -15.69
N LYS A 219 3.30 -4.92 -15.84
CA LYS A 219 2.08 -5.61 -16.30
C LYS A 219 2.14 -6.02 -17.77
N HIS A 220 2.65 -5.14 -18.63
CA HIS A 220 2.58 -5.33 -20.08
C HIS A 220 3.87 -5.91 -20.67
N GLU A 221 5.02 -5.65 -20.05
CA GLU A 221 6.38 -6.06 -20.47
C GLU A 221 7.15 -6.73 -19.31
N PRO A 222 6.64 -7.84 -18.74
CA PRO A 222 7.26 -8.49 -17.57
C PRO A 222 8.65 -9.06 -17.86
N ASP A 223 8.91 -9.53 -19.08
CA ASP A 223 10.21 -10.12 -19.44
C ASP A 223 11.31 -9.05 -19.54
N LEU A 224 10.98 -7.88 -20.11
CA LEU A 224 11.89 -6.76 -20.22
C LEU A 224 12.22 -6.21 -18.83
N THR A 225 11.20 -5.97 -18.00
CA THR A 225 11.40 -5.46 -16.63
C THR A 225 12.24 -6.41 -15.77
N GLY A 226 11.93 -7.71 -15.79
CA GLY A 226 12.73 -8.71 -15.08
C GLY A 226 14.20 -8.75 -15.55
N LYS A 227 14.46 -8.55 -16.84
CA LYS A 227 15.82 -8.46 -17.37
C LYS A 227 16.56 -7.21 -16.88
N LEU A 228 15.90 -6.05 -16.89
CA LEU A 228 16.53 -4.77 -16.51
C LEU A 228 16.82 -4.72 -15.00
N GLU A 229 15.90 -5.18 -14.16
CA GLU A 229 16.13 -5.31 -12.71
C GLU A 229 17.27 -6.28 -12.39
N GLY A 230 17.36 -7.40 -13.12
CA GLY A 230 18.49 -8.32 -13.02
C GLY A 230 19.82 -7.67 -13.40
N ALA A 231 19.83 -6.78 -14.40
CA ALA A 231 21.02 -6.05 -14.83
C ALA A 231 21.44 -4.96 -13.83
N GLU A 232 20.48 -4.31 -13.16
CA GLU A 232 20.75 -3.34 -12.08
C GLU A 232 21.48 -3.97 -10.90
N LEU A 233 21.05 -5.17 -10.48
CA LEU A 233 21.74 -5.95 -9.46
C LEU A 233 23.18 -6.26 -9.89
N PHE A 234 23.41 -6.62 -11.16
CA PHE A 234 24.76 -6.86 -11.67
C PHE A 234 25.68 -5.63 -11.65
N GLN A 235 25.15 -4.42 -11.87
CA GLN A 235 25.93 -3.18 -11.76
C GLN A 235 26.34 -2.87 -10.31
N LEU A 236 25.51 -3.20 -9.32
CA LEU A 236 25.85 -3.09 -7.90
C LEU A 236 26.92 -4.11 -7.46
N PHE A 237 26.94 -5.32 -8.06
CA PHE A 237 27.90 -6.38 -7.71
C PHE A 237 29.30 -6.20 -8.33
N LEU A 238 29.49 -5.38 -9.37
CA LEU A 238 30.81 -5.17 -9.97
C LEU A 238 31.79 -4.38 -9.07
N PHE A 239 31.30 -3.70 -8.03
CA PHE A 239 32.13 -2.99 -7.04
C PHE A 239 32.39 -3.80 -5.76
N GLY A 240 31.87 -5.03 -5.63
CA GLY A 240 32.07 -5.88 -4.45
C GLY A 240 32.26 -7.33 -4.87
N GLY A 241 33.52 -7.78 -4.94
CA GLY A 241 33.88 -9.11 -5.42
C GLY A 241 33.20 -10.27 -4.68
N GLY A 242 32.95 -11.35 -5.40
CA GLY A 242 32.48 -12.64 -4.87
C GLY A 242 31.15 -13.07 -5.47
N GLY A 243 31.19 -14.03 -6.40
CA GLY A 243 30.04 -14.46 -7.18
C GLY A 243 28.92 -15.12 -6.37
N CYS A 244 27.69 -14.75 -6.75
CA CYS A 244 26.53 -15.61 -6.92
C CYS A 244 25.57 -14.86 -7.86
N ALA A 245 25.07 -15.51 -8.91
CA ALA A 245 24.09 -14.89 -9.80
C ALA A 245 22.82 -14.54 -8.99
N PRO A 246 22.32 -13.30 -9.03
CA PRO A 246 21.08 -12.96 -8.36
C PRO A 246 19.95 -13.75 -9.03
N GLN A 247 19.27 -14.60 -8.26
CA GLN A 247 17.95 -15.08 -8.65
C GLN A 247 17.01 -13.88 -8.59
N GLY A 248 16.84 -13.21 -9.72
CA GLY A 248 15.92 -12.08 -9.86
C GLY A 248 14.51 -12.50 -9.45
N GLN A 249 14.08 -12.06 -8.27
CA GLN A 249 12.65 -11.92 -7.97
C GLN A 249 12.16 -10.70 -8.73
N GLY A 250 12.01 -10.83 -10.05
CA GLY A 250 11.36 -9.80 -10.85
C GLY A 250 9.90 -9.60 -10.42
N CYS A 251 9.18 -8.72 -11.12
CA CYS A 251 7.71 -8.58 -11.09
C CYS A 251 7.00 -9.92 -11.40
N ARG A 252 7.06 -10.91 -10.51
CA ARG A 252 6.33 -12.18 -10.66
C ARG A 252 4.90 -11.92 -10.21
N PRO A 253 3.88 -12.11 -11.09
CA PRO A 253 2.52 -12.21 -10.61
C PRO A 253 2.45 -13.35 -9.57
N PRO A 254 1.65 -13.21 -8.51
CA PRO A 254 1.54 -14.23 -7.47
C PRO A 254 1.16 -15.55 -8.13
N GLN A 255 2.04 -16.55 -8.02
CA GLN A 255 1.73 -17.91 -8.43
C GLN A 255 0.58 -18.39 -7.53
N GLN A 256 -0.52 -18.72 -8.21
CA GLN A 256 -1.74 -19.27 -7.63
C GLN A 256 -1.48 -20.68 -7.10
#